data_AF-A0A4R0HH68-F1
#
_entry.id   AF-A0A4R0HH68-F1
#
_cell.length_a   1.000
_cell.length_b   1.000
_cell.length_c   1.000
_cell.angle_alpha   90.00
_cell.angle_beta   90.00
_cell.angle_gamma   90.00
#
_symmetry.space_group_name_H-M   'P 1'
#
loop_
_entity.id
_entity.type
_entity.pdbx_description
1 polymer ?
#
loop_
_entity_poly.entity_id
_entity_poly.type
_entity_poly.pdbx_seq_one_letter_code
_entity_poly.pdbx_strand_id
1 'polypeptide(L)'
;MKVLNVLRATAGVHALAICLQPVVAGVYLNGSPAGLRMHEPIGLALAFLGLGQLLLATAWWRTTGGRWTAPAASLLILAGEVVQIAMGYSRQMAIHVPLGIALVAATVVFAFWVNKRQVVVA
;
A
#
# COMPACT_ATOMS: atom_id res chain seq x y z
N MET A 1 -4.73 -0.48 22.04
CA MET A 1 -5.21 0.77 21.37
C MET A 1 -4.12 1.53 20.63
N LYS A 2 -2.94 1.78 21.21
CA LYS A 2 -1.84 2.53 20.55
C LYS A 2 -1.44 1.94 19.18
N VAL A 3 -1.17 0.63 19.11
CA VAL A 3 -0.76 -0.06 17.86
C VAL A 3 -1.79 0.08 16.75
N LEU A 4 -3.09 -0.04 17.05
CA LEU A 4 -4.15 0.10 16.05
C LEU A 4 -4.22 1.52 15.48
N ASN A 5 -4.02 2.54 16.30
CA ASN A 5 -4.02 3.93 15.82
C ASN A 5 -2.82 4.19 14.90
N VAL A 6 -1.64 3.64 15.24
CA VAL A 6 -0.46 3.74 14.39
C VAL A 6 -0.66 2.97 13.08
N LEU A 7 -1.27 1.78 13.12
CA LEU A 7 -1.65 1.02 11.92
C LEU A 7 -2.60 1.81 11.02
N ARG A 8 -3.62 2.47 11.58
CA ARG A 8 -4.57 3.29 10.83
C ARG A 8 -3.91 4.49 10.17
N ALA A 9 -3.05 5.20 10.90
CA ALA A 9 -2.28 6.31 10.34
C ALA A 9 -1.36 5.83 9.21
N THR A 10 -0.64 4.72 9.44
CA THR A 10 0.24 4.10 8.44
C THR A 10 -0.53 3.71 7.18
N ALA A 11 -1.68 3.03 7.33
CA ALA A 11 -2.53 2.65 6.21
C ALA A 11 -3.05 3.85 5.42
N GLY A 12 -3.41 4.95 6.10
CA GLY A 12 -3.81 6.19 5.45
C GLY A 12 -2.69 6.83 4.66
N VAL A 13 -1.50 6.97 5.24
CA VAL A 13 -0.30 7.47 4.53
C VAL A 13 0.04 6.57 3.35
N HIS A 14 -0.04 5.26 3.55
CA HIS A 14 0.24 4.28 2.51
C HIS A 14 -0.71 4.43 1.31
N ALA A 15 -2.02 4.52 1.57
CA ALA A 15 -3.04 4.74 0.55
C ALA A 15 -2.85 6.09 -0.18
N LEU A 16 -2.46 7.16 0.51
CA LEU A 16 -2.19 8.45 -0.14
C LEU A 16 -0.96 8.38 -1.04
N ALA A 17 0.13 7.79 -0.55
CA ALA A 17 1.38 7.68 -1.29
C ALA A 17 1.23 6.83 -2.56
N ILE A 18 0.48 5.73 -2.50
CA ILE A 18 0.27 4.88 -3.68
C ILE A 18 -0.71 5.48 -4.67
N CYS A 19 -1.68 6.29 -4.24
CA CYS A 19 -2.51 7.10 -5.14
C CYS A 19 -1.69 8.15 -5.91
N LEU A 20 -0.56 8.62 -5.37
CA LEU A 20 0.34 9.55 -6.07
C LEU A 20 1.12 8.87 -7.21
N GLN A 21 1.37 7.55 -7.13
CA GLN A 21 2.12 6.80 -8.14
C GLN A 21 1.61 6.94 -9.57
N PRO A 22 0.31 6.73 -9.87
CA PRO A 22 -0.21 6.89 -11.23
C PRO A 22 -0.11 8.33 -11.74
N VAL A 23 -0.16 9.34 -10.86
CA VAL A 23 0.01 10.74 -11.25
C VAL A 23 1.42 11.00 -11.75
N VAL A 24 2.44 10.59 -11.00
CA VAL A 24 3.85 10.79 -11.39
C VAL A 24 4.26 9.88 -12.56
N ALA A 25 3.67 8.68 -12.66
CA ALA A 25 3.81 7.83 -13.84
C ALA A 25 3.19 8.49 -15.08
N GLY A 26 2.01 9.11 -14.94
CA GLY A 26 1.37 9.88 -16.02
C GLY A 26 2.23 11.05 -16.50
N VAL A 27 2.88 11.77 -15.58
CA VAL A 27 3.84 12.84 -15.92
C VAL A 27 5.01 12.30 -16.76
N TYR A 28 5.52 11.12 -16.43
CA TYR A 28 6.56 10.45 -17.21
C TYR A 28 6.08 10.03 -18.60
N LEU A 29 4.89 9.41 -18.68
CA LEU A 29 4.26 9.02 -19.94
C LEU A 29 3.92 10.22 -20.83
N ASN A 30 3.71 11.39 -20.25
CA ASN A 30 3.54 12.66 -20.97
C ASN A 30 4.87 13.29 -21.41
N GLY A 31 5.99 12.56 -21.33
CA GLY A 31 7.28 12.96 -21.86
C GLY A 31 8.20 13.70 -20.90
N SER A 32 7.83 13.85 -19.61
CA SER A 32 8.68 14.53 -18.62
C SER A 32 9.53 13.54 -17.82
N PRO A 33 10.87 13.56 -17.94
CA PRO A 33 11.75 12.67 -17.16
C PRO A 33 11.67 12.91 -15.63
N ALA A 34 11.13 14.06 -15.21
CA ALA A 34 10.90 14.34 -13.80
C ALA A 34 9.90 13.36 -13.17
N GLY A 35 8.91 12.88 -13.93
CA GLY A 35 7.94 11.90 -13.46
C GLY A 35 8.62 10.62 -12.96
N LEU A 36 9.57 10.08 -13.72
CA LEU A 36 10.30 8.87 -13.33
C LEU A 36 11.19 9.09 -12.10
N ARG A 37 11.88 10.24 -12.04
CA ARG A 37 12.72 10.62 -10.87
C ARG A 37 11.93 10.75 -9.57
N MET A 38 10.61 10.95 -9.66
CA MET A 38 9.71 10.95 -8.51
C MET A 38 9.05 9.57 -8.28
N HIS A 39 8.61 8.92 -9.35
CA HIS A 39 7.93 7.62 -9.32
C HIS A 39 8.76 6.54 -8.63
N GLU A 40 10.03 6.42 -9.02
CA GLU A 40 10.94 5.38 -8.51
C GLU A 40 11.17 5.45 -6.98
N PRO A 41 11.62 6.59 -6.40
CA PRO A 41 11.83 6.65 -4.95
C PRO A 41 10.54 6.52 -4.15
N ILE A 42 9.40 7.02 -4.65
CA ILE A 42 8.10 6.78 -4.00
C ILE A 42 7.78 5.28 -4.06
N GLY A 43 8.13 4.58 -5.15
CA GLY A 43 7.83 3.16 -5.32
C GLY A 43 8.58 2.30 -4.30
N LEU A 44 9.85 2.62 -4.08
CA LEU A 44 10.65 2.00 -3.03
C LEU A 44 10.14 2.35 -1.62
N ALA A 45 9.76 3.62 -1.39
CA ALA A 45 9.19 4.05 -0.11
C ALA A 45 7.89 3.32 0.23
N LEU A 46 7.06 3.01 -0.77
CA LEU A 46 5.85 2.21 -0.59
C LEU A 46 6.16 0.82 -0.05
N ALA A 47 7.16 0.11 -0.58
CA ALA A 47 7.54 -1.20 -0.04
C ALA A 47 7.96 -1.14 1.44
N PHE A 48 8.66 -0.08 1.86
CA PHE A 48 8.99 0.13 3.27
C PHE A 48 7.74 0.46 4.12
N LEU A 49 6.80 1.26 3.59
CA LEU A 49 5.51 1.50 4.23
C LEU A 49 4.67 0.22 4.34
N GLY A 50 4.65 -0.62 3.30
CA GLY A 50 4.00 -1.93 3.28
C GLY A 50 4.60 -2.89 4.31
N LEU A 51 5.93 -2.92 4.45
CA LEU A 51 6.61 -3.66 5.51
C LEU A 51 6.22 -3.15 6.90
N GLY A 52 6.23 -1.83 7.12
CA GLY A 52 5.77 -1.22 8.36
C GLY A 52 4.32 -1.56 8.69
N GLN A 53 3.43 -1.49 7.69
CA GLN A 53 2.03 -1.87 7.81
C GLN A 53 1.87 -3.34 8.20
N LEU A 54 2.62 -4.25 7.56
CA LEU A 54 2.62 -5.68 7.89
C LEU A 54 3.06 -5.93 9.34
N LEU A 55 4.14 -5.29 9.78
CA LEU A 55 4.63 -5.42 11.16
C LEU A 55 3.60 -4.92 12.17
N LEU A 56 2.99 -3.75 11.92
CA LEU A 56 1.95 -3.17 12.78
C LEU A 56 0.67 -4.01 12.79
N ALA A 57 0.25 -4.54 11.64
CA ALA A 57 -0.90 -5.43 11.54
C ALA A 57 -0.67 -6.75 12.28
N THR A 58 0.55 -7.30 12.17
CA THR A 58 0.97 -8.49 12.92
C THR A 58 0.98 -8.23 14.42
N ALA A 59 1.56 -7.10 14.85
CA ALA A 59 1.56 -6.71 16.25
C ALA A 59 0.12 -6.52 16.78
N TRP A 60 -0.76 -5.88 16.02
CA TRP A 60 -2.17 -5.71 16.38
C TRP A 60 -2.89 -7.05 16.56
N TRP A 61 -2.69 -7.98 15.61
CA TRP A 61 -3.23 -9.34 15.69
C TRP A 61 -2.74 -10.07 16.94
N ARG A 62 -1.43 -10.11 17.17
CA ARG A 62 -0.81 -10.92 18.23
C ARG A 62 -0.98 -10.35 19.64
N THR A 63 -1.01 -9.03 19.80
CA THR A 63 -1.00 -8.39 21.13
C THR A 63 -2.36 -7.93 21.62
N THR A 64 -3.33 -7.71 20.72
CA THR A 64 -4.65 -7.17 21.10
C THR A 64 -5.83 -7.99 20.61
N GLY A 65 -5.58 -9.18 20.04
CA GLY A 65 -6.63 -10.01 19.46
C GLY A 65 -7.24 -9.43 18.18
N GLY A 66 -6.47 -8.60 17.45
CA GLY A 66 -6.88 -8.06 16.15
C GLY A 66 -7.17 -9.17 15.13
N ARG A 67 -7.75 -8.81 13.98
CA ARG A 67 -8.12 -9.81 12.96
C ARG A 67 -6.86 -10.30 12.24
N TRP A 68 -6.67 -11.62 12.14
CA TRP A 68 -5.56 -12.24 11.39
C TRP A 68 -5.57 -11.85 9.90
N THR A 69 -6.72 -11.44 9.37
CA THR A 69 -6.86 -10.97 7.99
C THR A 69 -6.08 -9.67 7.73
N ALA A 70 -5.77 -8.87 8.75
CA ALA A 70 -4.98 -7.63 8.58
C ALA A 70 -3.52 -7.89 8.19
N PRO A 71 -2.74 -8.73 8.91
CA PRO A 71 -1.40 -9.08 8.47
C PRO A 71 -1.42 -9.87 7.15
N ALA A 72 -2.40 -10.74 6.92
CA ALA A 72 -2.51 -11.45 5.63
C ALA A 72 -2.69 -10.48 4.44
N ALA A 73 -3.62 -9.52 4.55
CA ALA A 73 -3.82 -8.52 3.50
C ALA A 73 -2.59 -7.61 3.33
N SER A 74 -1.93 -7.21 4.42
CA SER A 74 -0.70 -6.40 4.34
C SER A 74 0.45 -7.16 3.69
N LEU A 75 0.55 -8.47 3.93
CA LEU A 75 1.55 -9.33 3.29
C LEU A 75 1.31 -9.43 1.78
N LEU A 76 0.05 -9.60 1.35
CA LEU A 76 -0.31 -9.64 -0.07
C LEU A 76 -0.03 -8.31 -0.77
N ILE A 77 -0.34 -7.18 -0.13
CA ILE A 77 0.00 -5.84 -0.63
C ILE A 77 1.51 -5.70 -0.81
N LEU A 78 2.30 -6.01 0.21
CA LEU A 78 3.76 -5.92 0.16
C LEU A 78 4.35 -6.84 -0.91
N ALA A 79 3.86 -8.08 -1.02
CA ALA A 79 4.29 -9.00 -2.06
C ALA A 79 3.98 -8.44 -3.46
N GLY A 80 2.80 -7.86 -3.64
CA GLY A 80 2.43 -7.18 -4.88
C GLY A 80 3.32 -5.96 -5.18
N GLU A 81 3.72 -5.17 -4.17
CA GLU A 81 4.65 -4.04 -4.34
C GLU A 81 6.05 -4.51 -4.76
N VAL A 82 6.55 -5.60 -4.19
CA VAL A 82 7.82 -6.21 -4.63
C VAL A 82 7.74 -6.64 -6.10
N VAL A 83 6.64 -7.30 -6.49
CA VAL A 83 6.40 -7.65 -7.90
C VAL A 83 6.30 -6.40 -8.76
N GLN A 84 5.63 -5.35 -8.30
CA GLN A 84 5.54 -4.08 -9.02
C GLN A 84 6.89 -3.45 -9.32
N ILE A 85 7.76 -3.40 -8.32
CA ILE A 85 9.13 -2.87 -8.45
C ILE A 85 9.88 -3.67 -9.51
N ALA A 86 9.83 -5.01 -9.44
CA ALA A 86 10.46 -5.88 -10.42
C ALA A 86 9.90 -5.65 -11.84
N MET A 87 8.58 -5.51 -12.00
CA MET A 87 7.94 -5.25 -13.30
C MET A 87 8.28 -3.85 -13.83
N GLY A 88 8.45 -2.86 -12.96
CA GLY A 88 8.89 -1.51 -13.31
C GLY A 88 10.30 -1.51 -13.90
N TYR A 89 11.28 -2.11 -13.20
CA TYR A 89 12.66 -2.19 -13.67
C TYR A 89 12.82 -3.05 -14.93
N SER A 90 12.06 -4.14 -15.05
CA SER A 90 12.05 -5.01 -16.25
C SER A 90 11.20 -4.47 -17.40
N ARG A 91 10.57 -3.29 -17.23
CA ARG A 91 9.74 -2.61 -18.24
C ARG A 91 8.55 -3.44 -18.73
N GLN A 92 8.03 -4.35 -17.89
CA GLN A 92 6.89 -5.21 -18.20
C GLN A 92 5.56 -4.47 -17.95
N MET A 93 5.28 -3.45 -18.77
CA MET A 93 4.16 -2.52 -18.58
C MET A 93 2.78 -3.20 -18.57
N ALA A 94 2.63 -4.28 -19.34
CA ALA A 94 1.40 -5.07 -19.40
C ALA A 94 1.02 -5.70 -18.04
N ILE A 95 1.99 -5.92 -17.15
CA ILE A 95 1.77 -6.43 -15.78
C ILE A 95 1.87 -5.28 -14.78
N HIS A 96 2.86 -4.39 -14.95
CA HIS A 96 3.10 -3.26 -14.07
C HIS A 96 1.85 -2.40 -13.90
N VAL A 97 1.24 -1.95 -15.00
CA VAL A 97 0.09 -1.03 -14.94
C VAL A 97 -1.14 -1.65 -14.27
N PRO A 98 -1.64 -2.84 -14.68
CA PRO A 98 -2.83 -3.41 -14.05
C PRO A 98 -2.62 -3.77 -12.57
N LEU A 99 -1.47 -4.34 -12.21
CA LEU A 99 -1.19 -4.67 -10.81
C LEU A 99 -0.99 -3.40 -9.96
N GLY A 100 -0.43 -2.32 -10.51
CA GLY A 100 -0.38 -1.01 -9.84
C GLY A 100 -1.76 -0.47 -9.49
N ILE A 101 -2.72 -0.54 -10.43
CA ILE A 101 -4.13 -0.16 -10.19
C ILE A 101 -4.76 -1.04 -9.11
N ALA A 102 -4.52 -2.35 -9.17
CA ALA A 102 -5.03 -3.29 -8.18
C ALA A 102 -4.49 -2.98 -6.76
N LEU A 103 -3.22 -2.60 -6.64
CA LEU A 103 -2.62 -2.22 -5.37
C LEU A 103 -3.14 -0.89 -4.84
N VAL A 104 -3.41 0.10 -5.70
CA VAL A 104 -4.10 1.34 -5.31
C VAL A 104 -5.46 0.99 -4.68
N ALA A 105 -6.26 0.15 -5.34
CA ALA A 105 -7.54 -0.27 -4.79
C ALA A 105 -7.37 -1.04 -3.46
N ALA A 106 -6.44 -1.99 -3.40
CA ALA A 106 -6.21 -2.83 -2.22
C ALA A 106 -5.79 -2.02 -0.98
N THR A 107 -4.86 -1.08 -1.14
CA THR A 107 -4.36 -0.22 -0.05
C THR A 107 -5.44 0.75 0.44
N VAL A 108 -6.20 1.36 -0.47
CA VAL A 108 -7.34 2.23 -0.12
C VAL A 108 -8.41 1.44 0.63
N VAL A 109 -8.80 0.26 0.12
CA VAL A 109 -9.76 -0.62 0.79
C VAL A 109 -9.25 -1.05 2.17
N PHE A 110 -7.97 -1.41 2.30
CA PHE A 110 -7.37 -1.75 3.58
C PHE A 110 -7.45 -0.58 4.57
N ALA A 111 -7.13 0.64 4.13
CA ALA A 111 -7.21 1.84 4.95
C ALA A 111 -8.64 2.12 5.42
N PHE A 112 -9.65 2.02 4.57
CA PHE A 112 -11.05 2.17 5.00
C PHE A 112 -11.50 1.06 5.94
N TRP A 113 -11.16 -0.19 5.61
CA TRP A 113 -11.57 -1.36 6.37
C TRP A 113 -11.02 -1.34 7.80
N VAL A 114 -9.74 -0.99 8.00
CA VAL A 114 -9.13 -0.93 9.33
C VAL A 114 -9.67 0.24 10.18
N ASN A 115 -10.24 1.25 9.53
CA ASN A 115 -10.90 2.39 10.17
C ASN A 115 -12.40 2.17 10.44
N LYS A 116 -13.04 1.18 9.80
CA LYS A 116 -14.47 0.89 9.98
C LYS A 116 -14.75 0.49 11.42
N ARG A 117 -15.52 1.32 12.14
CA ARG A 117 -16.08 0.96 13.46
C ARG A 117 -17.17 -0.09 13.26
N GLN A 118 -17.16 -1.16 14.06
CA GLN A 118 -18.29 -2.08 14.11
C GLN A 118 -19.41 -1.36 14.89
N VAL A 119 -20.56 -1.14 14.26
CA VAL A 119 -21.77 -0.74 14.99
C VAL A 119 -22.23 -2.00 15.72
N VAL A 120 -22.15 -2.01 17.05
CA VAL A 120 -22.77 -3.06 17.86
C VAL A 120 -24.26 -2.80 17.80
N VAL A 121 -25.00 -3.62 17.06
CA VAL A 121 -26.47 -3.65 17.18
C VAL A 121 -26.75 -4.43 18.45
N ALA A 122 -27.27 -3.73 19.46
CA ALA A 122 -27.70 -4.30 20.73
C ALA A 122 -29.03 -5.04 20.59
#